data_AF-A0A4W3GU39-F1
#
_entry.id   AF-A0A4W3GU39-F1
#
_cell.length_a   1.000
_cell.length_b   1.000
_cell.length_c   1.000
_cell.angle_alpha   90.00
_cell.angle_beta   90.00
_cell.angle_gamma   90.00
#
_symmetry.space_group_name_H-M   'P 1'
#
loop_
_entity.id
_entity.type
_entity.pdbx_description
1 polymer ?
#
loop_
_entity_poly.entity_id
_entity_poly.type
_entity_poly.pdbx_seq_one_letter_code
_entity_poly.pdbx_strand_id
1 'polypeptide(L)' 'MPSHGKLVVPDGLKTLLEALGRAVVQEQPDNVHNFASTYFVDLLQFREANPTLDVNELVKLFHITRGKDSQWCII' A
#
# COMPACT_ATOMS: atom_id res chain seq x y z
N MET A 1 -8.55 -38.12 -3.22
CA MET A 1 -7.84 -37.21 -4.14
C MET A 1 -7.67 -35.88 -3.41
N PRO A 2 -6.45 -35.36 -3.19
CA PRO A 2 -6.32 -34.07 -2.53
C PRO A 2 -6.71 -32.99 -3.54
N SER A 3 -7.80 -32.28 -3.25
CA SER A 3 -8.17 -31.04 -3.93
C SER A 3 -7.11 -30.00 -3.62
N HIS A 4 -6.15 -29.79 -4.53
CA HIS A 4 -5.29 -28.61 -4.49
C HIS A 4 -6.21 -27.38 -4.55
N GLY A 5 -6.44 -26.76 -3.39
CA GLY A 5 -7.20 -25.52 -3.29
C GLY A 5 -6.52 -24.49 -4.18
N LYS A 6 -7.22 -24.04 -5.22
CA LYS A 6 -6.73 -22.98 -6.10
C LYS A 6 -6.46 -21.75 -5.25
N LEU A 7 -5.20 -21.39 -5.08
CA LEU A 7 -4.80 -20.12 -4.49
C LEU A 7 -5.27 -19.00 -5.43
N VAL A 8 -6.40 -18.39 -5.10
CA VAL A 8 -6.90 -17.22 -5.78
C VAL A 8 -6.33 -16.01 -5.07
N VAL A 9 -5.44 -15.29 -5.74
CA VAL A 9 -4.95 -13.99 -5.26
C VAL A 9 -6.06 -12.97 -5.47
N PRO A 10 -6.48 -12.24 -4.41
CA PRO A 10 -7.45 -11.17 -4.54
C PRO A 10 -6.94 -10.08 -5.49
N ASP A 11 -7.85 -9.52 -6.29
CA ASP A 11 -7.53 -8.39 -7.15
C ASP A 11 -7.04 -7.20 -6.29
N GLY A 12 -5.98 -6.54 -6.75
CA GLY A 12 -5.32 -5.44 -6.06
C GLY A 12 -4.38 -5.79 -4.90
N LEU A 13 -4.28 -7.06 -4.45
CA LEU A 13 -3.21 -7.45 -3.51
C LEU A 13 -1.82 -7.21 -4.12
N LYS A 14 -1.66 -7.56 -5.41
CA LYS A 14 -0.42 -7.32 -6.16
C LYS A 14 -0.06 -5.84 -6.16
N THR A 15 -1.02 -4.98 -6.53
CA THR A 15 -0.86 -3.53 -6.57
C THR A 15 -0.43 -2.97 -5.22
N LEU A 16 -1.04 -3.44 -4.14
CA LEU A 16 -0.74 -3.04 -2.76
C LEU A 16 0.67 -3.45 -2.33
N LEU A 17 1.10 -4.68 -2.64
CA LEU A 17 2.46 -5.14 -2.37
C LEU A 17 3.51 -4.40 -3.20
N GLU A 18 3.24 -4.13 -4.48
CA GLU A 18 4.12 -3.34 -5.33
C GLU A 18 4.26 -1.89 -4.84
N ALA A 19 3.18 -1.29 -4.34
CA ALA A 19 3.21 0.06 -3.79
C ALA A 19 3.99 0.14 -2.47
N LEU A 20 3.79 -0.84 -1.57
CA LEU A 20 4.58 -0.96 -0.35
C LEU A 20 6.07 -1.16 -0.68
N GLY A 21 6.37 -2.08 -1.60
CA GLY A 21 7.75 -2.38 -2.01
C GLY A 21 8.47 -1.16 -2.57
N ARG A 22 7.79 -0.36 -3.41
CA ARG A 22 8.33 0.91 -3.90
C ARG A 22 8.60 1.91 -2.78
N ALA A 23 7.66 2.05 -1.83
CA ALA A 23 7.82 2.94 -0.70
C ALA A 23 9.01 2.53 0.20
N VAL A 24 9.19 1.22 0.44
CA VAL A 24 10.35 0.69 1.17
C VAL A 24 11.67 0.96 0.45
N VAL A 25 11.73 0.76 -0.87
CA VAL A 25 12.95 1.03 -1.66
C VAL A 25 13.28 2.53 -1.66
N GLN A 26 12.26 3.39 -1.67
CA GLN A 26 12.43 4.84 -1.67
C GLN A 26 12.86 5.37 -0.29
N GLU A 27 12.17 4.97 0.78
CA GLU A 27 12.39 5.52 2.12
C GLU A 27 13.51 4.80 2.89
N GLN A 28 13.94 3.61 2.42
CA GLN A 28 14.98 2.77 3.04
C GLN A 28 14.88 2.71 4.57
N PRO A 29 13.73 2.29 5.13
CA PRO A 29 13.52 2.29 6.57
C PRO A 29 14.45 1.28 7.25
N ASP A 30 15.00 1.63 8.41
CA ASP A 30 15.80 0.71 9.25
C ASP A 30 15.00 -0.53 9.66
N ASN A 31 13.68 -0.41 9.77
CA ASN A 31 12.77 -1.50 10.11
C ASN A 31 11.57 -1.56 9.16
N VAL A 32 11.67 -2.48 8.19
CA VAL A 32 10.63 -2.74 7.18
C VAL A 32 9.30 -3.18 7.80
N HIS A 33 9.34 -3.93 8.91
CA HIS A 33 8.11 -4.41 9.56
C HIS A 33 7.30 -3.25 10.15
N ASN A 34 7.96 -2.37 10.90
CA ASN A 34 7.30 -1.20 11.47
C ASN A 34 6.81 -0.26 10.37
N PHE A 35 7.62 -0.05 9.34
CA PHE A 35 7.22 0.73 8.17
C PHE A 35 5.95 0.17 7.51
N ALA A 36 5.90 -1.14 7.24
CA ALA A 36 4.74 -1.78 6.63
C ALA A 36 3.49 -1.65 7.51
N SER A 37 3.63 -1.82 8.83
CA SER A 37 2.52 -1.64 9.77
C SER A 37 1.96 -0.22 9.70
N THR A 38 2.81 0.80 9.78
CA THR A 38 2.39 2.21 9.70
C THR A 38 1.77 2.52 8.34
N TYR A 39 2.40 2.07 7.26
CA TYR A 39 1.89 2.25 5.90
C TYR A 39 0.47 1.70 5.74
N PHE A 40 0.18 0.52 6.27
CA PHE A 40 -1.16 -0.05 6.21
C PHE A 40 -2.17 0.67 7.10
N VAL A 41 -1.76 1.17 8.26
CA VAL A 41 -2.63 2.01 9.10
C VAL A 41 -3.05 3.28 8.35
N ASP A 42 -2.10 3.98 7.74
CA ASP A 42 -2.37 5.17 6.92
C ASP A 42 -3.30 4.84 5.73
N LEU A 43 -3.07 3.70 5.06
CA LEU A 43 -3.88 3.24 3.94
C LEU A 43 -5.32 2.94 4.37
N LEU A 44 -5.50 2.34 5.54
CA LEU A 44 -6.81 2.05 6.12
C LEU A 44 -7.56 3.33 6.48
N GLN A 45 -6.89 4.31 7.07
CA GLN A 45 -7.48 5.62 7.35
C GLN A 45 -7.88 6.35 6.06
N PHE A 46 -7.05 6.28 5.03
CA PHE A 46 -7.37 6.85 3.72
C PHE A 46 -8.59 6.16 3.09
N ARG A 47 -8.78 4.86 3.33
CA ARG A 47 -9.99 4.12 2.93
C ARG A 47 -11.23 4.56 3.68
N GLU A 48 -11.13 4.82 4.97
CA GLU A 48 -12.27 5.32 5.74
C GLU A 48 -12.75 6.68 5.22
N ALA A 49 -11.83 7.53 4.76
CA ALA A 49 -12.15 8.78 4.09
C ALA A 49 -12.71 8.61 2.66
N ASN A 50 -12.50 7.46 2.03
CA ASN A 50 -12.89 7.18 0.64
C ASN A 50 -13.54 5.78 0.48
N PRO A 51 -14.72 5.54 1.09
CA PRO A 51 -15.30 4.19 1.20
C PRO A 51 -15.78 3.59 -0.12
N THR A 52 -15.93 4.39 -1.18
CA THR A 52 -16.42 3.94 -2.49
C THR A 52 -15.31 3.51 -3.46
N LEU A 53 -14.04 3.69 -3.09
CA LEU A 53 -12.92 3.35 -3.97
C LEU A 53 -12.60 1.85 -3.91
N ASP A 54 -12.39 1.26 -5.08
CA ASP A 54 -11.76 -0.05 -5.19
C ASP A 54 -10.31 0.00 -4.69
N VAL A 55 -9.79 -1.14 -4.23
CA VAL A 55 -8.45 -1.22 -3.64
C VAL A 55 -7.34 -0.76 -4.62
N ASN A 56 -7.50 -1.00 -5.92
CA ASN A 56 -6.51 -0.55 -6.91
C ASN A 56 -6.50 0.98 -7.04
N GLU A 57 -7.68 1.60 -7.13
CA GLU A 57 -7.83 3.06 -7.22
C GLU A 57 -7.42 3.74 -5.93
N LEU A 58 -7.76 3.13 -4.79
CA LEU A 58 -7.37 3.58 -3.48
C LEU A 58 -5.85 3.61 -3.31
N VAL A 59 -5.15 2.53 -3.66
CA VAL A 59 -3.68 2.46 -3.55
C VAL A 59 -3.02 3.50 -4.46
N LYS A 60 -3.53 3.70 -5.68
CA LYS A 60 -3.02 4.75 -6.59
C LYS A 60 -3.19 6.14 -5.99
N LEU A 61 -4.40 6.48 -5.53
CA LEU A 61 -4.71 7.80 -4.98
C LEU A 61 -3.95 8.06 -3.67
N PHE A 62 -3.83 7.04 -2.83
CA PHE A 62 -3.01 7.11 -1.63
C PHE A 62 -1.55 7.41 -1.95
N HIS A 63 -0.95 6.74 -2.94
CA HIS A 63 0.44 7.00 -3.33
C HIS A 63 0.64 8.41 -3.92
N ILE A 64 -0.29 8.86 -4.76
CA ILE A 64 -0.28 10.23 -5.31
C ILE A 64 -0.41 11.27 -4.20
N THR A 65 -1.24 10.99 -3.19
CA THR A 65 -1.49 11.90 -2.06
C THR A 65 -0.30 11.92 -1.10
N ARG A 66 0.28 10.76 -0.78
CA ARG A 66 1.53 10.64 0.01
C ARG A 66 2.70 11.35 -0.65
N GLY A 67 2.80 11.32 -1.98
CA GLY A 67 3.81 12.07 -2.72
C GLY A 67 3.60 13.59 -2.72
N LYS A 68 2.44 14.08 -2.28
CA LYS A 68 2.10 15.51 -2.20
C LYS A 68 2.21 16.09 -0.79
N ASP A 69 2.26 15.26 0.25
CA ASP A 69 2.57 15.72 1.60
C ASP A 69 4.06 16.08 1.68
N SER A 70 4.30 17.37 1.47
CA SER A 70 5.57 17.99 1.14
C SER A 70 6.52 18.12 2.33
N GLN A 71 6.86 17.01 2.99
CA GLN A 71 8.06 16.96 3.84
C GLN A 71 9.26 16.25 3.19
N TRP A 72 9.11 15.79 1.93
CA TRP A 72 10.18 15.02 1.25
C TRP A 72 10.74 15.69 -0.02
N CYS A 73 10.37 16.95 -0.30
CA CYS A 73 11.08 17.80 -1.27
C CYS A 73 12.22 18.58 -0.59
N ILE A 74 13.17 17.89 0.03
CA ILE A 74 14.52 18.42 0.26
C ILE A 74 15.49 17.24 0.10
N ILE A 75 15.94 17.00 -1.13
CA ILE A 75 17.33 17.25 -1.61
C ILE A 75 17.24 17.46 -3.13
#